data_AF-A0A532DCR3-F1
#
_entry.id   AF-A0A532DCR3-F1
#
_cell.length_a   1.000
_cell.length_b   1.000
_cell.length_c   1.000
_cell.angle_alpha   90.00
_cell.angle_beta   90.00
_cell.angle_gamma   90.00
#
_symmetry.space_group_name_H-M   'P 1'
#
loop_
_entity.id
_entity.type
_entity.pdbx_description
1 polymer ?
#
loop_
_entity_poly.entity_id
_entity_poly.type
_entity_poly.pdbx_seq_one_letter_code
_entity_poly.pdbx_strand_id
1 'polypeptide(L)'
;MPILSTLDTLRFENTFARLPEAFFARVSPTPMARPHLVSVNPDAAALLDLDMAEAARPDFPLYFSGHRRLPGSDPIAMIYSGHQFGHYVSRLGDGRAILLGEVRNADGEKWDLHLKGAGLTPFSRDDDGRAVLRSAIREYLCGEAMHGLGIPTTRALCLIGSEEPVVRDQVETGATLVRMAPSHVRFGSFEIFYYRRQHEHLKTLADYVIDHHFPEAGDGPDRYARWLNEAAARTGRLIAAWQAVGFAHGV
;
A
#
# COMPACT_ATOMS: atom_id res chain seq x y z
N MET A 1 1.41 -11.94 27.77
CA MET A 1 2.02 -11.07 26.75
C MET A 1 1.64 -11.64 25.39
N PRO A 2 1.21 -10.81 24.43
CA PRO A 2 1.00 -11.29 23.06
C PRO A 2 2.31 -11.90 22.54
N ILE A 3 2.21 -12.97 21.76
CA ILE A 3 3.36 -13.59 21.13
C ILE A 3 3.75 -12.69 19.96
N LEU A 4 4.88 -12.00 20.08
CA LEU A 4 5.41 -11.17 19.00
C LEU A 4 5.94 -12.05 17.87
N SER A 5 5.73 -11.60 16.64
CA SER A 5 6.24 -12.21 15.41
C SER A 5 7.62 -11.66 15.07
N THR A 6 8.46 -12.49 14.48
CA THR A 6 9.70 -12.08 13.80
C THR A 6 9.41 -11.84 12.31
N LEU A 7 10.34 -11.25 11.56
CA LEU A 7 10.21 -11.11 10.11
C LEU A 7 10.03 -12.46 9.39
N ASP A 8 10.56 -13.54 9.97
CA ASP A 8 10.51 -14.88 9.41
C ASP A 8 9.24 -15.66 9.77
N THR A 9 8.46 -15.15 10.74
CA THR A 9 7.23 -15.80 11.25
C THR A 9 5.97 -14.96 11.06
N LEU A 10 6.03 -13.82 10.35
CA LEU A 10 4.85 -13.05 9.99
C LEU A 10 3.83 -13.93 9.26
N ARG A 11 2.57 -13.87 9.70
CA ARG A 11 1.49 -14.67 9.13
C ARG A 11 0.90 -14.00 7.90
N PHE A 12 1.42 -14.34 6.73
CA PHE A 12 0.86 -13.87 5.47
C PHE A 12 -0.44 -14.58 5.08
N GLU A 13 -1.41 -13.79 4.62
CA GLU A 13 -2.66 -14.23 4.02
C GLU A 13 -2.98 -13.37 2.79
N ASN A 14 -2.30 -13.66 1.67
CA ASN A 14 -2.33 -12.89 0.43
C ASN A 14 -3.66 -13.07 -0.37
N THR A 15 -4.79 -12.73 0.26
CA THR A 15 -6.13 -12.65 -0.34
C THR A 15 -6.20 -11.91 -1.69
N PHE A 16 -5.56 -10.75 -1.87
CA PHE A 16 -5.62 -10.03 -3.15
C PHE A 16 -4.86 -10.77 -4.26
N ALA A 17 -3.72 -11.40 -3.93
CA ALA A 17 -2.94 -12.20 -4.88
C ALA A 17 -3.65 -13.51 -5.30
N ARG A 18 -4.78 -13.85 -4.65
CA ARG A 18 -5.66 -14.96 -5.03
C ARG A 18 -6.81 -14.54 -5.96
N LEU A 19 -7.00 -13.24 -6.19
CA LEU A 19 -7.92 -12.76 -7.24
C LEU A 19 -7.40 -13.18 -8.63
N PRO A 20 -8.27 -13.14 -9.67
CA PRO A 20 -7.84 -13.38 -11.04
C PRO A 20 -6.63 -12.51 -11.46
N GLU A 21 -5.77 -13.03 -12.33
CA GLU A 21 -4.56 -12.30 -12.77
C GLU A 21 -4.88 -11.00 -13.53
N ALA A 22 -6.13 -10.75 -13.89
CA ALA A 22 -6.57 -9.47 -14.44
C ALA A 22 -6.42 -8.30 -13.45
N PHE A 23 -6.30 -8.55 -12.13
CA PHE A 23 -6.21 -7.51 -11.10
C PHE A 23 -4.77 -7.06 -10.78
N PHE A 24 -3.77 -7.82 -11.19
CA PHE A 24 -2.38 -7.56 -10.81
C PHE A 24 -1.38 -8.23 -11.76
N ALA A 25 -0.11 -7.89 -11.61
CA ALA A 25 1.01 -8.67 -12.14
C ALA A 25 1.89 -9.14 -11.00
N ARG A 26 2.30 -10.41 -10.99
CA ARG A 26 3.33 -10.89 -10.06
C ARG A 26 4.67 -10.29 -10.42
N VAL A 27 5.30 -9.60 -9.48
CA VAL A 27 6.56 -8.89 -9.69
C VAL A 27 7.35 -8.88 -8.39
N SER A 28 8.63 -9.21 -8.47
CA SER A 28 9.53 -9.11 -7.32
C SER A 28 10.14 -7.71 -7.26
N PRO A 29 10.35 -7.14 -6.06
CA PRO A 29 11.10 -5.90 -5.91
C PRO A 29 12.50 -6.01 -6.51
N THR A 30 12.97 -4.92 -7.13
CA THR A 30 14.34 -4.78 -7.63
C THR A 30 15.25 -4.26 -6.51
N PRO A 31 16.32 -4.99 -6.14
CA PRO A 31 17.26 -4.58 -5.11
C PRO A 31 17.78 -3.14 -5.27
N MET A 32 18.00 -2.43 -4.16
CA MET A 32 18.65 -1.12 -4.13
C MET A 32 20.15 -1.21 -3.76
N ALA A 33 20.98 -0.28 -4.23
CA ALA A 33 22.40 -0.27 -3.90
C ALA A 33 22.70 0.26 -2.48
N ARG A 34 23.39 -0.53 -1.65
CA ARG A 34 23.82 -0.15 -0.28
C ARG A 34 22.65 0.35 0.61
N PRO A 35 21.62 -0.49 0.83
CA PRO A 35 20.46 -0.09 1.62
C PRO A 35 20.81 0.02 3.11
N HIS A 36 20.23 1.01 3.79
CA HIS A 36 20.39 1.21 5.23
C HIS A 36 19.07 1.67 5.87
N LEU A 37 18.83 1.27 7.12
CA LEU A 37 17.65 1.71 7.86
C LEU A 37 17.75 3.20 8.18
N VAL A 38 16.74 3.97 7.80
CA VAL A 38 16.61 5.40 8.18
C VAL A 38 15.69 5.52 9.40
N SER A 39 14.55 4.83 9.38
CA SER A 39 13.60 4.84 10.49
C SER A 39 12.70 3.60 10.46
N VAL A 40 12.27 3.16 11.63
CA VAL A 40 11.20 2.17 11.84
C VAL A 40 10.19 2.75 12.84
N ASN A 41 8.92 2.45 12.63
CA ASN A 41 7.81 2.96 13.43
C ASN A 41 7.30 1.87 14.39
N PRO A 42 7.52 2.01 15.71
CA PRO A 42 7.05 1.03 16.70
C PRO A 42 5.53 0.84 16.69
N ASP A 43 4.77 1.92 16.51
CA ASP A 43 3.30 1.87 16.54
C ASP A 43 2.75 1.14 15.30
N ALA A 44 3.39 1.32 14.14
CA ALA A 44 3.02 0.57 12.94
C ALA A 44 3.49 -0.89 12.99
N ALA A 45 4.65 -1.18 13.59
CA ALA A 45 5.11 -2.54 13.81
C ALA A 45 4.19 -3.32 14.75
N ALA A 46 3.63 -2.67 15.77
CA ALA A 46 2.66 -3.26 16.69
C ALA A 46 1.38 -3.73 15.98
N LEU A 47 0.94 -3.06 14.90
CA LEU A 47 -0.20 -3.50 14.08
C LEU A 47 0.03 -4.87 13.40
N LEU A 48 1.28 -5.30 13.29
CA LEU A 48 1.70 -6.58 12.72
C LEU A 48 2.12 -7.60 13.79
N ASP A 49 2.00 -7.24 15.07
CA ASP A 49 2.66 -7.94 16.19
C ASP A 49 4.18 -8.11 15.99
N LEU A 50 4.84 -7.25 15.21
CA LEU A 50 6.26 -7.40 14.89
C LEU A 50 7.13 -7.01 16.08
N ASP A 51 8.03 -7.90 16.49
CA ASP A 51 9.02 -7.61 17.52
C ASP A 51 9.98 -6.53 17.06
N MET A 52 10.06 -5.43 17.80
CA MET A 52 10.94 -4.32 17.49
C MET A 52 12.43 -4.66 17.62
N ALA A 53 12.78 -5.76 18.31
CA ALA A 53 14.15 -6.28 18.28
C ALA A 53 14.61 -6.63 16.85
N GLU A 54 13.69 -6.95 15.95
CA GLU A 54 14.01 -7.27 14.54
C GLU A 54 14.66 -6.08 13.82
N ALA A 55 14.31 -4.84 14.17
CA ALA A 55 14.87 -3.65 13.54
C ALA A 55 16.37 -3.45 13.81
N ALA A 56 16.90 -4.09 14.86
CA ALA A 56 18.33 -4.07 15.17
C ALA A 56 19.13 -5.10 14.34
N ARG A 57 18.45 -6.00 13.61
CA ARG A 57 19.13 -7.00 12.79
C ARG A 57 19.88 -6.33 11.61
N PRO A 58 21.14 -6.70 11.34
CA PRO A 58 21.89 -6.16 10.20
C PRO A 58 21.24 -6.41 8.83
N ASP A 59 20.44 -7.49 8.71
CA ASP A 59 19.74 -7.87 7.49
C ASP A 59 18.32 -7.27 7.37
N PHE A 60 17.82 -6.54 8.37
CA PHE A 60 16.49 -5.91 8.34
C PHE A 60 16.27 -5.05 7.09
N PRO A 61 17.21 -4.15 6.68
CA PRO A 61 17.01 -3.34 5.48
C PRO A 61 16.86 -4.17 4.20
N LEU A 62 17.39 -5.39 4.16
CA LEU A 62 17.38 -6.24 2.96
C LEU A 62 15.96 -6.75 2.62
N TYR A 63 15.12 -6.98 3.62
CA TYR A 63 13.72 -7.39 3.43
C TYR A 63 12.86 -6.28 2.81
N PHE A 64 13.22 -5.02 3.05
CA PHE A 64 12.46 -3.85 2.62
C PHE A 64 13.19 -3.00 1.58
N SER A 65 14.23 -3.54 0.94
CA SER A 65 14.95 -2.92 -0.19
C SER A 65 15.08 -3.83 -1.40
N GLY A 66 14.36 -4.95 -1.41
CA GLY A 66 14.25 -5.89 -2.52
C GLY A 66 15.34 -6.96 -2.59
N HIS A 67 16.25 -7.02 -1.62
CA HIS A 67 17.29 -8.05 -1.57
C HIS A 67 16.79 -9.39 -1.01
N ARG A 68 15.81 -9.37 -0.12
CA ARG A 68 15.29 -10.56 0.55
C ARG A 68 13.76 -10.54 0.57
N ARG A 69 13.17 -11.72 0.36
CA ARG A 69 11.72 -11.91 0.44
C ARG A 69 11.33 -12.26 1.87
N LEU A 70 10.24 -11.66 2.36
CA LEU A 70 9.60 -12.10 3.59
C LEU A 70 8.99 -13.50 3.39
N PRO A 71 9.29 -14.49 4.25
CA PRO A 71 8.70 -15.82 4.12
C PRO A 71 7.17 -15.75 4.09
N GLY A 72 6.55 -16.44 3.12
CA GLY A 72 5.08 -16.46 2.96
C GLY A 72 4.47 -15.28 2.18
N SER A 73 5.24 -14.24 1.85
CA SER A 73 4.75 -13.13 1.02
C SER A 73 4.39 -13.61 -0.41
N ASP A 74 3.60 -12.85 -1.18
CA ASP A 74 3.35 -13.09 -2.61
C ASP A 74 3.32 -11.76 -3.37
N PRO A 75 4.50 -11.25 -3.78
CA PRO A 75 4.64 -9.90 -4.30
C PRO A 75 3.92 -9.66 -5.63
N ILE A 76 3.07 -8.63 -5.65
CA ILE A 76 2.29 -8.22 -6.82
C ILE A 76 2.28 -6.70 -7.00
N ALA A 77 2.08 -6.24 -8.23
CA ALA A 77 1.72 -4.87 -8.55
C ALA A 77 0.26 -4.84 -9.01
N MET A 78 -0.57 -3.99 -8.42
CA MET A 78 -2.00 -3.91 -8.73
C MET A 78 -2.22 -3.07 -9.99
N ILE A 79 -3.21 -3.44 -10.80
CA ILE A 79 -3.65 -2.61 -11.93
C ILE A 79 -4.81 -1.70 -11.52
N TYR A 80 -4.79 -0.46 -11.99
CA TYR A 80 -5.90 0.48 -11.87
C TYR A 80 -5.82 1.53 -12.99
N SER A 81 -6.89 2.31 -13.16
CA SER A 81 -6.94 3.50 -14.01
C SER A 81 -7.27 4.72 -13.15
N GLY A 82 -7.60 5.86 -13.73
CA GLY A 82 -8.14 6.97 -12.97
C GLY A 82 -8.28 8.25 -13.76
N HIS A 83 -8.99 9.21 -13.19
CA HIS A 83 -9.08 10.57 -13.72
C HIS A 83 -7.96 11.43 -13.14
N GLN A 84 -6.92 11.71 -13.92
CA GLN A 84 -5.86 12.64 -13.53
C GLN A 84 -6.23 14.05 -13.99
N PHE A 85 -6.43 14.96 -13.03
CA PHE A 85 -6.84 16.35 -13.29
C PHE A 85 -8.07 16.47 -14.20
N GLY A 86 -9.07 15.60 -13.97
CA GLY A 86 -10.32 15.57 -14.75
C GLY A 86 -10.27 14.78 -16.06
N HIS A 87 -9.10 14.29 -16.48
CA HIS A 87 -8.94 13.51 -17.70
C HIS A 87 -8.77 12.02 -17.40
N TYR A 88 -9.56 11.17 -18.07
CA TYR A 88 -9.45 9.73 -17.90
C TYR A 88 -8.15 9.19 -18.48
N VAL A 89 -7.36 8.50 -17.64
CA VAL A 89 -6.14 7.79 -18.01
C VAL A 89 -6.42 6.29 -17.93
N SER A 90 -6.52 5.65 -19.09
CA SER A 90 -7.05 4.28 -19.25
C SER A 90 -6.18 3.17 -18.66
N ARG A 91 -4.93 3.48 -18.28
CA ARG A 91 -4.02 2.56 -17.63
C ARG A 91 -3.03 3.32 -16.74
N LEU A 92 -3.16 3.09 -15.44
CA LEU A 92 -2.16 3.40 -14.42
C LEU A 92 -1.67 2.05 -13.86
N GLY A 93 -1.79 1.84 -12.55
CA GLY A 93 -1.27 0.68 -11.83
C GLY A 93 -0.15 1.08 -10.88
N ASP A 94 0.30 0.12 -10.08
CA ASP A 94 1.42 0.32 -9.16
C ASP A 94 2.73 0.41 -9.96
N GLY A 95 3.04 1.59 -10.49
CA GLY A 95 4.19 1.81 -11.37
C GLY A 95 5.55 1.91 -10.66
N ARG A 96 5.56 2.03 -9.34
CA ARG A 96 6.79 2.06 -8.51
C ARG A 96 6.57 1.46 -7.14
N ALA A 97 5.54 0.63 -7.02
CA ALA A 97 5.11 0.08 -5.75
C ALA A 97 4.73 -1.38 -5.94
N ILE A 98 4.95 -2.18 -4.91
CA ILE A 98 4.65 -3.62 -4.93
C ILE A 98 4.00 -3.95 -3.60
N LEU A 99 2.80 -4.53 -3.62
CA LEU A 99 2.22 -5.18 -2.47
C LEU A 99 3.03 -6.45 -2.22
N LEU A 100 3.87 -6.44 -1.18
CA LEU A 100 4.68 -7.60 -0.80
C LEU A 100 3.80 -8.76 -0.39
N GLY A 101 2.72 -8.45 0.32
CA GLY A 101 1.72 -9.39 0.80
C GLY A 101 0.83 -8.74 1.85
N GLU A 102 -0.04 -9.54 2.42
CA GLU A 102 -1.01 -9.11 3.43
C GLU A 102 -0.74 -9.91 4.71
N VAL A 103 -0.48 -9.23 5.82
CA VAL A 103 -0.20 -9.88 7.11
C VAL A 103 -1.43 -9.84 7.99
N ARG A 104 -1.78 -10.98 8.62
CA ARG A 104 -2.83 -11.04 9.63
C ARG A 104 -2.24 -11.08 11.04
N ASN A 105 -2.63 -10.12 11.86
CA ASN A 105 -2.20 -10.04 13.26
C ASN A 105 -3.02 -11.00 14.17
N ALA A 106 -2.67 -11.06 15.45
CA ALA A 106 -3.31 -11.92 16.45
C ALA A 106 -4.78 -11.55 16.72
N ASP A 107 -5.15 -10.27 16.55
CA ASP A 107 -6.51 -9.77 16.66
C ASP A 107 -7.37 -10.08 15.42
N GLY A 108 -6.76 -10.69 14.40
CA GLY A 108 -7.44 -11.07 13.17
C GLY A 108 -7.57 -9.91 12.17
N GLU A 109 -6.97 -8.76 12.42
CA GLU A 109 -6.90 -7.67 11.45
C GLU A 109 -5.88 -7.99 10.35
N LYS A 110 -6.13 -7.50 9.15
CA LYS A 110 -5.26 -7.72 7.98
C LYS A 110 -4.67 -6.40 7.51
N TRP A 111 -3.35 -6.40 7.29
CA TRP A 111 -2.58 -5.23 6.87
C TRP A 111 -1.78 -5.54 5.61
N ASP A 112 -2.00 -4.75 4.57
CA ASP A 112 -1.20 -4.74 3.35
C ASP A 112 0.20 -4.20 3.66
N LEU A 113 1.25 -4.87 3.19
CA LEU A 113 2.62 -4.34 3.20
C LEU A 113 3.00 -3.88 1.79
N HIS A 114 2.82 -2.59 1.50
CA HIS A 114 3.03 -2.02 0.17
C HIS A 114 4.38 -1.29 0.12
N LEU A 115 5.36 -1.91 -0.55
CA LEU A 115 6.70 -1.36 -0.70
C LEU A 115 6.74 -0.35 -1.86
N LYS A 116 6.87 0.93 -1.53
CA LYS A 116 7.02 2.03 -2.51
C LYS A 116 8.49 2.28 -2.80
N GLY A 117 8.83 2.58 -4.05
CA GLY A 117 10.20 2.66 -4.55
C GLY A 117 10.82 1.30 -4.90
N ALA A 118 9.98 0.26 -4.98
CA ALA A 118 10.40 -1.13 -5.08
C ALA A 118 11.00 -1.54 -6.44
N GLY A 119 11.11 -0.61 -7.40
CA GLY A 119 11.60 -0.88 -8.75
C GLY A 119 10.49 -0.89 -9.79
N LEU A 120 10.88 -1.27 -11.01
CA LEU A 120 10.01 -1.30 -12.17
C LEU A 120 8.96 -2.40 -12.07
N THR A 121 7.79 -2.11 -12.61
CA THR A 121 6.67 -3.05 -12.78
C THR A 121 6.13 -2.92 -14.21
N PRO A 122 5.24 -3.83 -14.66
CA PRO A 122 4.52 -3.67 -15.92
C PRO A 122 3.64 -2.41 -16.02
N PHE A 123 3.57 -1.61 -14.95
CA PHE A 123 2.78 -0.38 -14.84
C PHE A 123 3.63 0.88 -14.68
N SER A 124 4.97 0.77 -14.72
CA SER A 124 5.88 1.93 -14.57
C SER A 124 5.78 2.96 -15.69
N ARG A 125 5.21 2.60 -16.85
CA ARG A 125 5.22 3.45 -18.05
C ARG A 125 6.67 3.85 -18.36
N ASP A 126 6.96 5.15 -18.43
CA ASP A 126 8.29 5.71 -18.69
C ASP A 126 9.06 6.09 -17.41
N ASP A 127 8.52 5.81 -16.22
CA ASP A 127 9.17 6.10 -14.93
C ASP A 127 10.20 5.02 -14.55
N ASP A 128 11.15 5.36 -13.69
CA ASP A 128 12.25 4.47 -13.25
C ASP A 128 11.88 3.46 -12.14
N GLY A 129 10.64 3.50 -11.64
CA GLY A 129 10.20 2.62 -10.55
C GLY A 129 10.79 2.95 -9.17
N ARG A 130 11.55 4.05 -9.03
CA ARG A 130 12.22 4.44 -7.78
C ARG A 130 11.51 5.57 -7.04
N ALA A 131 11.75 5.63 -5.74
CA ALA A 131 11.42 6.79 -4.91
C ALA A 131 12.73 7.41 -4.40
N VAL A 132 12.72 8.72 -4.21
CA VAL A 132 13.84 9.47 -3.63
C VAL A 132 13.63 9.64 -2.12
N LEU A 133 14.72 9.71 -1.37
CA LEU A 133 14.70 9.79 0.09
C LEU A 133 13.81 10.93 0.62
N ARG A 134 13.92 12.12 0.02
CA ARG A 134 13.09 13.28 0.38
C ARG A 134 11.59 13.01 0.26
N SER A 135 11.15 12.34 -0.81
CA SER A 135 9.74 12.00 -1.01
C SER A 135 9.27 10.97 0.01
N ALA A 136 10.10 9.97 0.30
CA ALA A 136 9.78 8.89 1.22
C ALA A 136 9.70 9.39 2.67
N ILE A 137 10.60 10.30 3.10
CA ILE A 137 10.54 10.98 4.40
C ILE A 137 9.24 11.77 4.55
N ARG A 138 8.86 12.55 3.54
CA ARG A 138 7.63 13.36 3.59
C ARG A 138 6.37 12.50 3.73
N GLU A 139 6.30 11.39 3.02
CA GLU A 139 5.15 10.47 3.12
C GLU A 139 5.11 9.76 4.47
N TYR A 140 6.27 9.29 4.98
CA TYR A 140 6.39 8.70 6.31
C TYR A 140 5.88 9.66 7.39
N LEU A 141 6.40 10.89 7.43
CA LEU A 141 6.04 11.88 8.45
C LEU A 141 4.59 12.36 8.30
N CYS A 142 4.12 12.60 7.08
CA CYS A 142 2.76 13.06 6.84
C CYS A 142 1.73 11.99 7.25
N GLY A 143 1.94 10.73 6.84
CA GLY A 143 1.04 9.64 7.20
C GLY A 143 0.91 9.48 8.71
N GLU A 144 2.02 9.49 9.44
CA GLU A 144 2.00 9.34 10.90
C GLU A 144 1.49 10.60 11.63
N ALA A 145 1.75 11.80 11.10
CA ALA A 145 1.17 13.03 11.64
C ALA A 145 -0.36 13.04 11.49
N MET A 146 -0.89 12.62 10.34
CA MET A 146 -2.34 12.50 10.13
C MET A 146 -2.96 11.47 11.08
N HIS A 147 -2.27 10.35 11.31
CA HIS A 147 -2.70 9.35 12.29
C HIS A 147 -2.73 9.93 13.72
N GLY A 148 -1.68 10.64 14.12
CA GLY A 148 -1.59 11.31 15.43
C GLY A 148 -2.66 12.39 15.62
N LEU A 149 -3.16 13.00 14.53
CA LEU A 149 -4.31 13.92 14.54
C LEU A 149 -5.67 13.20 14.58
N GLY A 150 -5.70 11.86 14.59
CA GLY A 150 -6.93 11.07 14.54
C GLY A 150 -7.60 11.06 13.16
N ILE A 151 -6.88 11.46 12.10
CA ILE A 151 -7.42 11.50 10.74
C ILE A 151 -7.09 10.17 10.03
N PRO A 152 -8.08 9.48 9.43
CA PRO A 152 -7.84 8.24 8.70
C PRO A 152 -6.79 8.41 7.61
N THR A 153 -5.79 7.53 7.60
CA THR A 153 -4.61 7.61 6.73
C THR A 153 -3.97 6.23 6.60
N THR A 154 -3.13 6.04 5.57
CA THR A 154 -2.20 4.92 5.53
C THR A 154 -1.10 5.11 6.57
N ARG A 155 -0.59 4.01 7.11
CA ARG A 155 0.51 3.98 8.08
C ARG A 155 1.85 3.73 7.39
N ALA A 156 2.94 4.02 8.07
CA ALA A 156 4.30 3.81 7.57
C ALA A 156 5.10 2.95 8.56
N LEU A 157 5.52 1.76 8.12
CA LEU A 157 6.28 0.82 8.95
C LEU A 157 7.75 1.21 9.06
N CYS A 158 8.43 1.35 7.92
CA CYS A 158 9.84 1.66 7.90
C CYS A 158 10.25 2.36 6.61
N LEU A 159 11.35 3.10 6.72
CA LEU A 159 12.00 3.83 5.65
C LEU A 159 13.43 3.31 5.51
N ILE A 160 13.76 2.82 4.31
CA ILE A 160 15.10 2.37 3.96
C ILE A 160 15.70 3.36 2.96
N GLY A 161 16.87 3.90 3.32
CA GLY A 161 17.68 4.73 2.44
C GLY A 161 18.61 3.88 1.59
N SER A 162 19.10 4.45 0.50
CA SER A 162 20.02 3.81 -0.44
C SER A 162 21.01 4.84 -0.97
N GLU A 163 22.21 4.40 -1.34
CA GLU A 163 23.18 5.26 -2.05
C GLU A 163 23.03 5.20 -3.58
N GLU A 164 21.99 4.52 -4.07
CA GLU A 164 21.62 4.50 -5.49
C GLU A 164 21.24 5.90 -5.96
N PRO A 165 21.90 6.45 -7.00
CA PRO A 165 21.53 7.74 -7.56
C PRO A 165 20.22 7.63 -8.34
N VAL A 166 19.29 8.55 -8.09
CA VAL A 166 18.00 8.64 -8.76
C VAL A 166 17.85 10.04 -9.34
N VAL A 167 17.58 10.13 -10.64
CA VAL A 167 17.50 11.41 -11.35
C VAL A 167 16.08 11.96 -11.29
N ARG A 168 15.92 13.16 -10.72
CA ARG A 168 14.70 13.99 -10.80
C ARG A 168 15.09 15.33 -11.41
N ASP A 169 14.66 16.45 -10.83
CA ASP A 169 15.18 17.77 -11.18
C ASP A 169 16.69 17.90 -10.84
N GLN A 170 17.13 17.13 -9.86
CA GLN A 170 18.54 16.95 -9.46
C GLN A 170 18.79 15.46 -9.20
N VAL A 171 20.07 15.08 -9.07
CA VAL A 171 20.43 13.74 -8.60
C VAL A 171 20.15 13.67 -7.10
N GLU A 172 19.24 12.79 -6.71
CA GLU A 172 18.89 12.49 -5.32
C GLU A 172 19.27 11.04 -4.98
N THR A 173 19.20 10.67 -3.71
CA THR A 173 19.40 9.28 -3.26
C THR A 173 18.09 8.50 -3.26
N GLY A 174 18.16 7.23 -3.67
CA GLY A 174 17.04 6.31 -3.65
C GLY A 174 16.57 5.96 -2.23
N ALA A 175 15.30 5.59 -2.11
CA ALA A 175 14.73 5.07 -0.88
C ALA A 175 13.52 4.19 -1.16
N THR A 176 13.17 3.35 -0.18
CA THR A 176 11.90 2.64 -0.13
C THR A 176 11.14 2.93 1.15
N LEU A 177 9.81 2.91 1.05
CA LEU A 177 8.89 3.07 2.16
C LEU A 177 7.94 1.88 2.20
N VAL A 178 7.82 1.23 3.36
CA VAL A 178 6.77 0.24 3.58
C VAL A 178 5.53 0.96 4.09
N ARG A 179 4.56 1.13 3.20
CA ARG A 179 3.25 1.69 3.52
C ARG A 179 2.29 0.58 3.90
N MET A 180 1.52 0.83 4.96
CA MET A 180 0.55 -0.10 5.51
C MET A 180 -0.86 0.45 5.42
N ALA A 181 -1.80 -0.42 5.08
CA ALA A 181 -3.23 -0.11 5.09
C ALA A 181 -4.04 -1.39 5.19
N PRO A 182 -5.32 -1.34 5.61
CA PRO A 182 -6.21 -2.48 5.47
C PRO A 182 -6.48 -2.87 4.00
N SER A 183 -6.32 -1.91 3.06
CA SER A 183 -6.51 -2.13 1.63
C SER A 183 -5.81 -1.04 0.80
N HIS A 184 -5.28 -1.41 -0.36
CA HIS A 184 -4.81 -0.49 -1.40
C HIS A 184 -5.73 -0.41 -2.63
N VAL A 185 -6.97 -0.92 -2.53
CA VAL A 185 -7.99 -0.71 -3.56
C VAL A 185 -8.37 0.77 -3.61
N ARG A 186 -8.53 1.31 -4.83
CA ARG A 186 -8.82 2.73 -5.10
C ARG A 186 -10.10 2.83 -5.92
N PHE A 187 -10.68 4.03 -6.04
CA PHE A 187 -11.77 4.26 -7.01
C PHE A 187 -11.37 3.84 -8.43
N GLY A 188 -10.15 4.19 -8.82
CA GLY A 188 -9.52 3.79 -10.08
C GLY A 188 -9.38 2.28 -10.31
N SER A 189 -9.36 1.48 -9.26
CA SER A 189 -9.35 0.01 -9.36
C SER A 189 -10.67 -0.54 -9.90
N PHE A 190 -11.79 0.17 -9.69
CA PHE A 190 -13.09 -0.16 -10.27
C PHE A 190 -13.24 0.45 -11.67
N GLU A 191 -12.82 1.71 -11.84
CA GLU A 191 -12.94 2.45 -13.10
C GLU A 191 -12.32 1.68 -14.26
N ILE A 192 -11.16 1.02 -14.06
CA ILE A 192 -10.47 0.30 -15.13
C ILE A 192 -11.33 -0.81 -15.74
N PHE A 193 -12.04 -1.59 -14.92
CA PHE A 193 -12.88 -2.69 -15.37
C PHE A 193 -14.21 -2.17 -15.95
N TYR A 194 -14.75 -1.09 -15.38
CA TYR A 194 -15.92 -0.41 -15.92
C TYR A 194 -15.68 0.07 -17.35
N TYR A 195 -14.65 0.88 -17.59
CA TYR A 195 -14.36 1.43 -18.91
C TYR A 195 -13.91 0.38 -19.93
N ARG A 196 -13.37 -0.76 -19.48
CA ARG A 196 -13.06 -1.92 -20.33
C ARG A 196 -14.25 -2.84 -20.58
N ARG A 197 -15.43 -2.54 -20.02
CA ARG A 197 -16.64 -3.37 -20.10
C ARG A 197 -16.44 -4.78 -19.52
N GLN A 198 -15.56 -4.92 -18.54
CA GLN A 198 -15.24 -6.16 -17.84
C GLN A 198 -16.07 -6.29 -16.55
N HIS A 199 -17.40 -6.29 -16.68
CA HIS A 199 -18.30 -6.17 -15.52
C HIS A 199 -18.22 -7.33 -14.52
N GLU A 200 -17.86 -8.54 -14.97
CA GLU A 200 -17.60 -9.68 -14.07
C GLU A 200 -16.42 -9.41 -13.13
N HIS A 201 -15.35 -8.79 -13.63
CA HIS A 201 -14.21 -8.37 -12.80
C HIS A 201 -14.60 -7.22 -11.87
N LEU A 202 -15.42 -6.28 -12.36
CA LEU A 202 -15.95 -5.20 -11.53
C LEU A 202 -16.75 -5.75 -10.33
N LYS A 203 -17.64 -6.72 -10.59
CA LYS A 203 -18.41 -7.41 -9.54
C LYS A 203 -17.49 -8.16 -8.58
N THR A 204 -16.54 -8.93 -9.10
CA THR A 204 -15.56 -9.67 -8.29
C THR A 204 -14.80 -8.76 -7.32
N LEU A 205 -14.35 -7.59 -7.78
CA LEU A 205 -13.66 -6.63 -6.92
C LEU A 205 -14.59 -6.00 -5.88
N ALA A 206 -15.84 -5.70 -6.26
CA ALA A 206 -16.83 -5.16 -5.34
C ALA A 206 -17.19 -6.16 -4.24
N ASP A 207 -17.43 -7.42 -4.58
CA ASP A 207 -17.64 -8.50 -3.60
C ASP A 207 -16.44 -8.64 -2.68
N TYR A 208 -15.22 -8.70 -3.23
CA TYR A 208 -13.98 -8.77 -2.45
C TYR A 208 -13.87 -7.62 -1.44
N VAL A 209 -14.10 -6.38 -1.88
CA VAL A 209 -13.99 -5.21 -1.00
C VAL A 209 -15.07 -5.22 0.08
N ILE A 210 -16.30 -5.61 -0.27
CA ILE A 210 -17.40 -5.69 0.70
C ILE A 210 -17.10 -6.77 1.75
N ASP A 211 -16.77 -7.97 1.31
CA ASP A 211 -16.58 -9.13 2.20
C ASP A 211 -15.41 -8.91 3.17
N HIS A 212 -14.36 -8.20 2.73
CA HIS A 212 -13.16 -7.97 3.54
C HIS A 212 -13.16 -6.67 4.35
N HIS A 213 -13.87 -5.62 3.91
CA HIS A 213 -13.74 -4.28 4.49
C HIS A 213 -15.06 -3.60 4.87
N PHE A 214 -16.19 -4.14 4.41
CA PHE A 214 -17.53 -3.62 4.71
C PHE A 214 -18.53 -4.77 4.99
N PRO A 215 -18.22 -5.73 5.89
CA PRO A 215 -19.12 -6.85 6.18
C PRO A 215 -20.49 -6.37 6.70
N GLU A 216 -20.57 -5.16 7.27
CA GLU A 216 -21.81 -4.50 7.69
C GLU A 216 -22.78 -4.21 6.54
N ALA A 217 -22.30 -4.16 5.29
CA ALA A 217 -23.16 -4.05 4.12
C ALA A 217 -23.99 -5.32 3.88
N GLY A 218 -23.61 -6.45 4.49
CA GLY A 218 -24.34 -7.71 4.46
C GLY A 218 -24.61 -8.28 3.07
N ASP A 219 -25.59 -9.18 3.02
CA ASP A 219 -26.06 -9.82 1.79
C ASP A 219 -27.30 -9.10 1.23
N GLY A 220 -27.64 -9.44 -0.02
CA GLY A 220 -28.85 -8.97 -0.70
C GLY A 220 -28.58 -8.05 -1.89
N PRO A 221 -29.62 -7.76 -2.69
CA PRO A 221 -29.49 -6.98 -3.93
C PRO A 221 -29.08 -5.53 -3.68
N ASP A 222 -29.30 -5.00 -2.48
CA ASP A 222 -28.97 -3.63 -2.09
C ASP A 222 -27.58 -3.48 -1.45
N ARG A 223 -26.82 -4.58 -1.27
CA ARG A 223 -25.52 -4.58 -0.59
C ARG A 223 -24.53 -3.58 -1.19
N TYR A 224 -24.49 -3.45 -2.52
CA TYR A 224 -23.60 -2.50 -3.20
C TYR A 224 -24.02 -1.05 -2.97
N ALA A 225 -25.33 -0.78 -2.89
CA ALA A 225 -25.83 0.57 -2.60
C ALA A 225 -25.52 0.97 -1.16
N ARG A 226 -25.70 0.05 -0.19
CA ARG A 226 -25.28 0.25 1.21
C ARG A 226 -23.78 0.52 1.31
N TRP A 227 -22.96 -0.29 0.66
CA TRP A 227 -21.51 -0.09 0.60
C TRP A 227 -21.13 1.26 -0.02
N LEU A 228 -21.70 1.63 -1.17
CA LEU A 228 -21.41 2.89 -1.84
C LEU A 228 -21.77 4.10 -0.96
N ASN A 229 -22.91 4.05 -0.25
CA ASN A 229 -23.30 5.08 0.70
C ASN A 229 -22.29 5.23 1.84
N GLU A 230 -21.80 4.12 2.40
CA GLU A 230 -20.78 4.17 3.46
C GLU A 230 -19.44 4.67 2.93
N ALA A 231 -19.02 4.26 1.73
CA ALA A 231 -17.82 4.80 1.09
C ALA A 231 -17.91 6.32 0.90
N ALA A 232 -19.05 6.81 0.41
CA ALA A 232 -19.31 8.25 0.26
C ALA A 232 -19.29 8.97 1.62
N ALA A 233 -19.89 8.39 2.66
CA ALA A 233 -19.90 8.96 4.00
C ALA A 233 -18.49 9.02 4.63
N ARG A 234 -17.67 7.97 4.47
CA ARG A 234 -16.27 7.94 4.92
C ARG A 234 -15.44 9.01 4.20
N THR A 235 -15.61 9.15 2.89
CA THR A 235 -14.95 10.22 2.13
C THR A 235 -15.39 11.61 2.61
N GLY A 236 -16.68 11.83 2.84
CA GLY A 236 -17.18 13.09 3.38
C GLY A 236 -16.56 13.45 4.74
N ARG A 237 -16.48 12.48 5.65
CA ARG A 237 -15.81 12.66 6.96
C ARG A 237 -14.32 12.95 6.83
N LEU A 238 -13.63 12.26 5.92
CA LEU A 238 -12.20 12.48 5.65
C LEU A 238 -11.94 13.90 5.16
N ILE A 239 -12.70 14.35 4.16
CA ILE A 239 -12.56 15.71 3.62
C ILE A 239 -12.89 16.75 4.70
N ALA A 240 -13.94 16.56 5.50
CA ALA A 240 -14.26 17.47 6.60
C ALA A 240 -13.08 17.61 7.59
N ALA A 241 -12.42 16.50 7.94
CA ALA A 241 -11.25 16.50 8.80
C ALA A 241 -10.05 17.23 8.17
N TRP A 242 -9.80 17.03 6.87
CA TRP A 242 -8.75 17.74 6.13
C TRP A 242 -8.97 19.25 6.14
N GLN A 243 -10.20 19.70 5.86
CA GLN A 243 -10.54 21.11 5.90
C GLN A 243 -10.35 21.71 7.30
N ALA A 244 -10.70 20.97 8.36
CA ALA A 244 -10.61 21.44 9.74
C ALA A 244 -9.16 21.70 10.19
N VAL A 245 -8.19 20.96 9.67
CA VAL A 245 -6.77 21.12 10.02
C VAL A 245 -5.95 21.87 8.96
N GLY A 246 -6.60 22.34 7.89
CA GLY A 246 -5.92 23.03 6.78
C GLY A 246 -4.99 22.13 5.97
N PHE A 247 -5.28 20.83 5.89
CA PHE A 247 -4.48 19.88 5.12
C PHE A 247 -4.82 19.96 3.62
N ALA A 248 -3.83 20.28 2.80
CA ALA A 248 -3.94 20.27 1.34
C ALA A 248 -3.20 19.05 0.77
N HIS A 249 -3.96 18.07 0.26
CA HIS A 249 -3.41 16.81 -0.27
C HIS A 249 -2.57 17.00 -1.54
N GLY A 250 -3.05 17.84 -2.46
CA GLY A 250 -2.36 18.16 -3.72
C GLY A 250 -2.68 17.21 -4.88
N VAL A 251 -2.63 15.89 -4.68
CA VAL A 251 -3.01 14.84 -5.68
C VAL A 251 -3.52 13.59 -4.99
#